data_AF-A0A8B6EQ16-F1
#
_entry.id   AF-A0A8B6EQ16-F1
#
_cell.length_a   1.000
_cell.length_b   1.000
_cell.length_c   1.000
_cell.angle_alpha   90.00
_cell.angle_beta   90.00
_cell.angle_gamma   90.00
#
_symmetry.space_group_name_H-M   'P 1'
#
loop_
_entity.id
_entity.type
_entity.pdbx_description
1 polymer ?
#
loop_
_entity_poly.entity_id
_entity_poly.type
_entity_poly.pdbx_seq_one_letter_code
_entity_poly.pdbx_strand_id
1 'polypeptide(L)'
;MAAPGNQPIWFRVFPPEAEQDTPFHGAASGPIRMPARDSPPIPYFYLLFSLDLIKEFVKQTNRYASDLYDRTRLQTGRFSRKCQWRKEGKLTISEFKALIGVLFNMGLNRKSSIKEYWNRKKHVSIYSMV
;
A
#
# COMPACT_ATOMS: atom_id res chain seq x y z
N MET A 1 30.79 -24.31 55.48
CA MET A 1 30.12 -23.60 54.37
C MET A 1 30.40 -24.37 53.10
N ALA A 2 29.47 -25.23 52.65
CA ALA A 2 29.65 -26.07 51.47
C ALA A 2 29.21 -25.30 50.21
N ALA A 3 30.03 -25.34 49.16
CA ALA A 3 29.78 -24.65 47.89
C ALA A 3 28.50 -25.19 47.21
N PRO A 4 27.68 -24.33 46.59
CA PRO A 4 26.47 -24.77 45.89
C PRO A 4 26.85 -25.64 44.69
N GLY A 5 26.35 -26.88 44.70
CA GLY A 5 26.61 -27.86 43.64
C GLY A 5 26.16 -27.37 42.27
N ASN A 6 27.02 -27.54 41.28
CA ASN A 6 26.77 -27.27 39.86
C ASN A 6 25.56 -28.11 39.39
N GLN A 7 24.41 -27.47 39.17
CA GLN A 7 23.27 -28.10 38.51
C GLN A 7 23.52 -28.13 37.00
N PRO A 8 23.34 -29.27 36.32
CA PRO A 8 23.50 -29.34 34.87
C PRO A 8 22.39 -28.53 34.17
N ILE A 9 22.78 -27.63 33.28
CA ILE A 9 21.88 -26.82 32.46
C ILE A 9 21.30 -27.71 31.36
N TRP A 10 20.01 -28.02 31.46
CA TRP A 10 19.30 -28.79 30.44
C TRP A 10 18.84 -27.87 29.30
N PHE A 11 19.42 -28.07 28.12
CA PHE A 11 18.91 -27.46 26.89
C PHE A 11 18.00 -28.44 26.16
N ARG A 12 16.82 -27.99 25.72
CA ARG A 12 16.00 -28.76 24.77
C ARG A 12 16.72 -28.73 23.42
N VAL A 13 17.47 -29.79 23.13
CA VAL A 13 17.99 -30.01 21.78
C VAL A 13 16.82 -30.54 20.96
N PHE A 14 16.35 -29.75 20.00
CA PHE A 14 15.40 -30.26 19.02
C PHE A 14 16.09 -31.40 18.26
N PRO A 15 15.38 -32.52 17.98
CA PRO A 15 15.93 -33.55 17.12
C PRO A 15 16.35 -32.91 15.78
N PRO A 16 17.45 -33.38 15.17
CA PRO A 16 17.88 -32.86 13.88
C PRO A 16 16.71 -32.96 12.91
N GLU A 17 16.41 -31.85 12.23
CA GLU A 17 15.37 -31.82 11.21
C GLU A 17 15.68 -32.91 10.19
N ALA A 18 14.73 -33.82 9.96
CA ALA A 18 14.94 -34.92 9.03
C ALA A 18 15.28 -34.33 7.65
N GLU A 19 16.34 -34.86 7.02
CA GLU A 19 16.72 -34.46 5.67
C GLU A 19 15.53 -34.69 4.73
N GLN A 20 14.83 -33.60 4.38
CA GLN A 20 13.78 -33.64 3.38
C GLN A 20 14.44 -33.68 2.01
N ASP A 21 14.73 -34.89 1.54
CA ASP A 21 15.09 -35.14 0.13
C ASP A 21 13.82 -35.08 -0.74
N THR A 22 13.11 -33.95 -0.68
CA THR A 22 12.09 -33.66 -1.68
C THR A 22 12.83 -33.21 -2.93
N PRO A 23 12.78 -33.96 -4.05
CA PRO A 23 13.41 -33.50 -5.27
C PRO A 23 12.80 -32.13 -5.60
N PHE A 24 13.65 -31.15 -5.93
CA PHE A 24 13.19 -29.92 -6.56
C PHE A 24 12.67 -30.29 -7.95
N HIS A 25 11.49 -30.89 -8.00
CA HIS A 25 10.67 -30.91 -9.17
C HIS A 25 10.46 -29.43 -9.45
N GLY A 26 11.02 -28.92 -10.53
CA GLY A 26 10.82 -27.54 -10.99
C GLY A 26 9.35 -27.33 -11.32
N ALA A 27 8.52 -27.32 -10.28
CA ALA A 27 7.11 -26.97 -10.32
C ALA A 27 7.07 -25.66 -11.09
N ALA A 28 6.31 -25.69 -12.19
CA ALA A 28 6.25 -24.63 -13.19
C ALA A 28 6.48 -23.26 -12.53
N SER A 29 7.71 -22.77 -12.67
CA SER A 29 8.19 -21.68 -11.84
C SER A 29 7.50 -20.41 -12.31
N GLY A 30 6.49 -19.97 -11.57
CA GLY A 30 5.70 -18.83 -12.00
C GLY A 30 4.37 -18.69 -11.26
N PRO A 31 3.74 -17.52 -11.43
CA PRO A 31 2.45 -17.27 -10.82
C PRO A 31 1.35 -18.14 -11.45
N ILE A 32 0.57 -18.74 -10.57
CA ILE A 32 -0.59 -19.58 -10.92
C ILE A 32 -1.79 -18.66 -11.15
N ARG A 33 -2.58 -18.89 -12.22
CA ARG A 33 -3.78 -18.10 -12.60
C ARG A 33 -3.51 -16.66 -13.05
N MET A 34 -2.50 -16.48 -13.90
CA MET A 34 -2.29 -15.20 -14.57
C MET A 34 -3.35 -14.95 -15.67
N PRO A 35 -3.72 -13.68 -15.90
CA PRO A 35 -4.41 -13.27 -17.13
C PRO A 35 -3.66 -13.75 -18.37
N ALA A 36 -4.38 -13.89 -19.49
CA ALA A 36 -3.76 -14.23 -20.78
C ALA A 36 -2.63 -13.25 -21.13
N ARG A 37 -1.60 -13.73 -21.82
CA ARG A 37 -0.36 -12.96 -22.08
C ARG A 37 -0.60 -11.63 -22.79
N ASP A 38 -1.61 -11.57 -23.64
CA ASP A 38 -1.99 -10.38 -24.42
C ASP A 38 -3.09 -9.55 -23.74
N SER A 39 -3.36 -9.81 -22.46
CA SER A 39 -4.35 -9.06 -21.70
C SER A 39 -3.85 -7.63 -21.39
N PRO A 40 -4.77 -6.66 -21.27
CA PRO A 40 -4.40 -5.29 -20.92
C PRO A 40 -3.76 -5.21 -19.52
N PRO A 41 -3.03 -4.14 -19.19
CA PRO A 41 -2.34 -3.98 -17.91
C PRO A 41 -3.28 -3.93 -16.68
N ILE A 42 -4.56 -3.55 -16.89
CA ILE A 42 -5.55 -3.40 -15.82
C ILE A 42 -5.87 -4.75 -15.11
N PRO A 43 -6.15 -5.86 -15.82
CA PRO A 43 -6.24 -7.19 -15.24
C PRO A 43 -5.07 -7.56 -14.31
N TYR A 44 -3.83 -7.25 -14.70
CA TYR A 44 -2.66 -7.51 -13.85
C TYR A 44 -2.66 -6.66 -12.58
N PHE A 45 -3.09 -5.39 -12.67
CA PHE A 45 -3.26 -4.54 -11.49
C PHE A 45 -4.25 -5.12 -10.48
N TYR A 46 -5.38 -5.66 -10.96
CA TYR A 46 -6.41 -6.24 -10.09
C TYR A 46 -5.99 -7.55 -9.40
N LEU A 47 -4.88 -8.18 -9.80
CA LEU A 47 -4.28 -9.31 -9.06
C LEU A 47 -3.73 -8.87 -7.70
N LEU A 48 -3.20 -7.66 -7.62
CA LEU A 48 -2.64 -7.09 -6.40
C LEU A 48 -3.67 -6.25 -5.63
N PHE A 49 -4.47 -5.47 -6.37
CA PHE A 49 -5.49 -4.60 -5.80
C PHE A 49 -6.88 -5.11 -6.16
N SER A 50 -7.34 -6.14 -5.45
CA SER A 50 -8.69 -6.67 -5.67
C SER A 50 -9.77 -5.61 -5.42
N LEU A 51 -10.92 -5.75 -6.09
CA LEU A 51 -12.03 -4.80 -5.92
C LEU A 51 -12.54 -4.76 -4.48
N ASP A 52 -12.51 -5.89 -3.77
CA ASP A 52 -12.96 -5.95 -2.38
C ASP A 52 -11.97 -5.27 -1.43
N LEU A 53 -10.67 -5.41 -1.70
CA LEU A 53 -9.65 -4.67 -0.98
C LEU A 53 -9.83 -3.15 -1.19
N ILE A 54 -10.09 -2.72 -2.43
CA ILE A 54 -10.36 -1.31 -2.74
C ILE A 54 -11.60 -0.80 -1.98
N LYS A 55 -12.69 -1.59 -1.96
CA LYS A 55 -13.90 -1.23 -1.19
C LYS A 55 -13.59 -1.08 0.29
N GLU A 56 -12.77 -1.96 0.84
CA GLU A 56 -12.42 -1.92 2.26
C GLU A 56 -11.55 -0.68 2.59
N PHE A 57 -10.59 -0.33 1.73
CA PHE A 57 -9.84 0.94 1.86
C PHE A 57 -10.79 2.13 1.91
N VAL A 58 -11.71 2.23 0.94
CA VAL A 58 -12.68 3.34 0.87
C VAL A 58 -13.53 3.40 2.15
N LYS A 59 -14.04 2.25 2.61
CA LYS A 59 -14.84 2.15 3.83
C LYS A 59 -14.06 2.63 5.06
N GLN A 60 -12.83 2.15 5.25
CA GLN A 60 -12.02 2.50 6.41
C GLN A 60 -11.55 3.95 6.37
N THR A 61 -11.18 4.49 5.21
CA THR A 61 -10.83 5.91 5.06
C THR A 61 -12.01 6.81 5.40
N ASN A 62 -13.22 6.48 4.92
CA ASN A 62 -14.42 7.24 5.24
C ASN A 62 -14.81 7.15 6.72
N ARG A 63 -14.65 5.98 7.32
CA ARG A 63 -14.85 5.79 8.77
C ARG A 63 -13.88 6.66 9.56
N TYR A 64 -12.58 6.56 9.27
CA TYR A 64 -11.56 7.34 9.94
C TYR A 64 -11.80 8.85 9.81
N ALA A 65 -12.17 9.33 8.61
CA ALA A 65 -12.49 10.74 8.39
C ALA A 65 -13.66 11.22 9.26
N SER A 66 -14.68 10.36 9.45
CA SER A 66 -15.83 10.64 10.31
C SER A 66 -15.41 10.69 11.79
N ASP A 67 -14.67 9.68 12.25
CA ASP A 67 -14.18 9.59 13.63
C ASP A 67 -13.27 10.79 13.98
N LEU A 68 -12.38 11.18 13.06
CA LEU A 68 -11.48 12.32 13.24
C LEU A 68 -12.27 13.63 13.37
N TYR A 69 -13.32 13.80 12.57
CA TYR A 69 -14.18 14.98 12.64
C TYR A 69 -14.88 15.05 13.99
N ASP A 70 -15.50 13.96 14.44
CA ASP A 70 -16.25 13.94 15.70
C ASP A 70 -15.35 14.27 16.90
N ARG A 71 -14.10 13.76 16.89
CA ARG A 71 -13.09 14.09 17.90
C ARG A 71 -12.63 15.56 17.88
N THR A 72 -12.56 16.18 16.70
CA THR A 72 -11.99 17.53 16.52
C THR A 72 -13.04 18.62 16.31
N ARG A 73 -14.32 18.27 16.46
CA ARG A 73 -15.49 19.13 16.19
C ARG A 73 -15.50 20.44 16.98
N LEU A 74 -15.00 20.43 18.22
CA LEU A 74 -14.98 21.62 19.08
C LEU A 74 -13.80 22.56 18.80
N GLN A 75 -12.77 22.09 18.08
CA GLN A 75 -11.53 22.83 17.83
C GLN A 75 -11.41 23.35 16.39
N THR A 76 -12.40 23.06 15.54
CA THR A 76 -12.30 23.26 14.10
C THR A 76 -13.23 24.38 13.64
N GLY A 77 -12.66 25.45 13.07
CA GLY A 77 -13.43 26.55 12.48
C GLY A 77 -14.35 26.10 11.33
N ARG A 78 -15.48 26.80 11.15
CA ARG A 78 -16.55 26.48 10.18
C ARG A 78 -16.08 26.33 8.73
N PHE A 79 -14.96 26.98 8.36
CA PHE A 79 -14.35 26.97 7.02
C PHE A 79 -13.14 26.04 6.89
N SER A 80 -12.87 25.20 7.89
CA SER A 80 -11.78 24.22 7.78
C SER A 80 -12.05 23.21 6.68
N ARG A 81 -10.99 22.78 5.99
CA ARG A 81 -11.02 21.71 4.98
C ARG A 81 -11.70 20.42 5.50
N LYS A 82 -11.60 20.15 6.81
CA LYS A 82 -12.28 19.02 7.47
C LYS A 82 -13.81 19.13 7.41
N CYS A 83 -14.35 20.34 7.59
CA CYS A 83 -15.79 20.60 7.51
C CYS A 83 -16.30 20.51 6.06
N GLN A 84 -15.47 20.89 5.09
CA GLN A 84 -15.78 20.78 3.66
C GLN A 84 -15.86 19.31 3.21
N TRP A 85 -14.92 18.45 3.66
CA TRP A 85 -14.94 17.02 3.38
C TRP A 85 -16.28 16.35 3.77
N ARG A 86 -16.83 16.69 4.95
CA ARG A 86 -18.13 16.17 5.40
C ARG A 86 -19.31 16.65 4.55
N LYS A 87 -19.26 17.90 4.05
CA LYS A 87 -20.32 18.47 3.20
C LYS A 87 -20.29 17.92 1.79
N GLU A 88 -19.09 17.71 1.23
CA GLU A 88 -18.91 17.51 -0.21
C GLU A 88 -18.44 16.11 -0.61
N GLY A 89 -17.80 15.32 0.26
CA GLY A 89 -17.06 14.16 -0.27
C GLY A 89 -16.79 13.04 0.72
N LYS A 90 -17.65 12.03 0.69
CA LYS A 90 -17.19 10.68 1.03
C LYS A 90 -16.29 10.21 -0.11
N LEU A 91 -15.16 9.61 0.23
CA LEU A 91 -14.29 8.98 -0.75
C LEU A 91 -15.07 7.92 -1.52
N THR A 92 -15.01 7.98 -2.84
CA THR A 92 -15.61 7.00 -3.75
C THR A 92 -14.56 6.04 -4.30
N ILE A 93 -15.00 4.91 -4.84
CA ILE A 93 -14.11 3.93 -5.48
C ILE A 93 -13.36 4.56 -6.68
N SER A 94 -14.04 5.41 -7.45
CA SER A 94 -13.45 6.12 -8.58
C SER A 94 -12.35 7.08 -8.14
N GLU A 95 -12.55 7.85 -7.08
CA GLU A 95 -11.55 8.76 -6.54
C GLU A 95 -10.36 8.01 -5.97
N PHE A 96 -10.58 6.88 -5.28
CA PHE A 96 -9.49 6.04 -4.81
C PHE A 96 -8.67 5.47 -5.96
N LYS A 97 -9.32 4.98 -7.04
CA LYS A 97 -8.62 4.54 -8.26
C LYS A 97 -7.82 5.67 -8.90
N ALA A 98 -8.38 6.89 -8.93
CA ALA A 98 -7.69 8.07 -9.44
C ALA A 98 -6.46 8.42 -8.59
N LEU A 99 -6.55 8.33 -7.26
CA LEU A 99 -5.43 8.53 -6.35
C LEU A 99 -4.29 7.54 -6.64
N ILE A 100 -4.60 6.25 -6.81
CA ILE A 100 -3.61 5.23 -7.17
C ILE A 100 -2.98 5.54 -8.54
N GLY A 101 -3.78 5.97 -9.51
CA GLY A 101 -3.28 6.41 -10.82
C GLY A 101 -2.29 7.57 -10.71
N VAL A 102 -2.59 8.57 -9.88
CA VAL A 102 -1.66 9.68 -9.60
C VAL A 102 -0.40 9.18 -8.91
N LEU A 103 -0.50 8.27 -7.94
CA LEU A 103 0.66 7.67 -7.25
C LEU A 103 1.58 6.92 -8.23
N PHE A 104 1.02 6.11 -9.13
CA PHE A 104 1.82 5.46 -10.17
C PHE A 104 2.46 6.47 -11.11
N ASN A 105 1.73 7.50 -11.54
CA ASN A 105 2.29 8.55 -12.38
C ASN A 105 3.46 9.26 -11.68
N MET A 106 3.37 9.52 -10.37
CA MET A 106 4.49 10.09 -9.60
C MET A 106 5.66 9.12 -9.44
N GLY A 107 5.39 7.82 -9.31
CA GLY A 107 6.44 6.80 -9.24
C GLY A 107 7.21 6.63 -10.55
N LEU A 108 6.51 6.73 -11.69
CA LEU A 108 7.05 6.62 -13.03
C LEU A 108 7.75 7.92 -13.47
N ASN A 109 7.10 9.07 -13.32
CA ASN A 109 7.62 10.37 -13.71
C ASN A 109 8.25 11.08 -12.51
N ARG A 110 9.45 10.68 -12.11
CA ARG A 110 10.09 11.24 -10.92
C ARG A 110 10.43 12.72 -11.10
N LYS A 111 9.85 13.55 -10.23
CA LYS A 111 10.16 14.97 -10.07
C LYS A 111 10.98 15.22 -8.81
N SER A 112 11.71 16.33 -8.83
CA SER A 112 12.62 16.74 -7.74
C SER A 112 11.92 17.03 -6.41
N SER A 113 10.66 17.48 -6.48
CA SER A 113 9.89 17.87 -5.30
C SER A 113 8.43 17.49 -5.44
N ILE A 114 7.79 17.15 -4.32
CA ILE A 114 6.35 16.86 -4.28
C ILE A 114 5.51 18.03 -4.81
N LYS A 115 5.93 19.27 -4.54
CA LYS A 115 5.23 20.49 -4.99
C LYS A 115 5.20 20.60 -6.52
N GLU A 116 6.19 20.02 -7.19
CA GLU A 116 6.37 20.10 -8.62
C GLU A 116 5.37 19.23 -9.39
N TYR A 117 4.80 18.20 -8.76
CA TYR A 117 3.70 17.40 -9.34
C TYR A 117 2.38 18.16 -9.39
N TRP A 118 2.18 19.08 -8.45
CA TRP A 118 0.96 19.89 -8.33
C TRP A 118 1.09 21.25 -9.02
N ASN A 119 2.25 21.53 -9.63
CA ASN A 119 2.51 22.78 -10.30
C ASN A 119 1.87 22.78 -11.69
N ARG A 120 1.05 23.79 -11.98
CA ARG A 120 0.39 23.99 -13.28
C ARG A 120 1.24 24.75 -14.30
N LYS A 121 2.44 25.20 -13.92
CA LYS A 121 3.37 25.87 -14.84
C LYS A 121 3.82 24.87 -15.91
N LYS A 122 3.69 25.23 -17.18
CA LYS A 122 4.20 24.44 -18.30
C LYS A 122 5.73 24.42 -18.21
N HIS A 123 6.31 23.22 -18.09
CA HIS A 123 7.74 23.05 -18.26
C HIS A 123 8.02 23.15 -19.76
N VAL A 124 8.54 24.30 -20.21
CA VAL A 124 9.08 24.41 -21.57
C VAL A 124 10.37 23.61 -21.58
N SER A 125 10.38 22.50 -22.31
CA SER A 125 11.58 21.70 -22.51
C SER A 125 12.53 22.51 -23.40
N ILE A 126 13.70 22.87 -22.87
CA ILE A 126 14.71 23.69 -23.53
C ILE A 126 15.27 22.97 -24.78
N TYR A 127 15.02 21.67 -24.93
CA TYR A 127 15.38 20.87 -26.11
C TYR A 127 14.52 21.14 -27.37
N SER A 128 13.64 22.13 -27.36
CA SER A 128 12.86 22.57 -28.55
C SER A 128 13.34 23.88 -29.17
N MET A 129 14.47 24.42 -28.67
CA MET A 129 15.16 25.59 -29.22
C MET A 129 16.61 25.25 -29.56
N VAL A 130 16.82 24.19 -30.35
CA VAL A 130 18.00 23.98 -31.18
C VAL A 130 17.55 23.33 -32.47
#